data_AF-A0A9C9G797-F1
#
_entry.id   AF-A0A9C9G797-F1
#
_cell.length_a   1.000
_cell.length_b   1.000
_cell.length_c   1.000
_cell.angle_alpha   90.00
_cell.angle_beta   90.00
_cell.angle_gamma   90.00
#
_symmetry.space_group_name_H-M   'P 1'
#
loop_
_entity.id
_entity.type
_entity.pdbx_description
1 polymer ?
#
loop_
_entity_poly.entity_id
_entity_poly.type
_entity_poly.pdbx_seq_one_letter_code
_entity_poly.pdbx_strand_id
1 'polypeptide(L)'
;MFKYQKKKWIAEGFKRTFSRECPVHFLGLWDTVKSIGWIYDPVNLPYTMNNPSVGVVRHAISIDERRALFRSNLWGAGTDEQDVLQVWFAGVHSDVGGGYPENESGLAKIAMQWMVEEAQKFGLLVDLEKYKTGRT
;
A
#
# COMPACT_ATOMS: atom_id res chain seq x y z
N MET A 1 14.19 -9.75 -21.89
CA MET A 1 13.57 -8.58 -22.55
C MET A 1 12.17 -8.98 -23.05
N PHE A 2 11.14 -8.85 -22.21
CA PHE A 2 9.78 -9.31 -22.54
C PHE A 2 9.06 -8.32 -23.47
N LYS A 3 8.45 -8.84 -24.54
CA LYS A 3 7.74 -8.13 -25.62
C LYS A 3 6.40 -7.49 -25.17
N TYR A 4 6.41 -6.62 -24.16
CA TYR A 4 5.18 -6.04 -23.61
C TYR A 4 4.49 -5.04 -24.56
N GLN A 5 5.23 -4.40 -25.47
CA GLN A 5 4.67 -3.30 -26.27
C GLN A 5 3.81 -3.74 -27.48
N LYS A 6 3.96 -4.97 -28.01
CA LYS A 6 3.35 -5.33 -29.30
C LYS A 6 1.84 -5.59 -29.27
N LYS A 7 1.16 -5.58 -28.11
CA LYS A 7 -0.27 -5.93 -28.00
C LYS A 7 -1.10 -5.02 -27.08
N LYS A 8 -0.60 -3.82 -26.73
CA LYS A 8 -1.30 -2.92 -25.79
C LYS A 8 -2.71 -2.56 -26.26
N TRP A 9 -2.88 -2.30 -27.56
CA TRP A 9 -4.19 -2.00 -28.17
C TRP A 9 -5.19 -3.16 -28.08
N ILE A 10 -4.73 -4.43 -28.06
CA ILE A 10 -5.58 -5.61 -27.88
C ILE A 10 -6.08 -5.65 -26.44
N ALA A 11 -5.19 -5.43 -25.46
CA ALA A 11 -5.55 -5.40 -24.05
C ALA A 11 -6.51 -4.24 -23.73
N GLU A 12 -6.25 -3.06 -24.30
CA GLU A 12 -7.13 -1.89 -24.19
C GLU A 12 -8.50 -2.15 -24.85
N GLY A 13 -8.52 -2.74 -26.05
CA GLY A 13 -9.74 -3.11 -26.74
C GLY A 13 -10.56 -4.14 -25.96
N PHE A 14 -9.91 -5.17 -25.40
CA PHE A 14 -10.54 -6.17 -24.55
C PHE A 14 -11.14 -5.52 -23.29
N LYS A 15 -10.35 -4.70 -22.58
CA LYS A 15 -10.82 -3.97 -21.38
C LYS A 15 -12.04 -3.11 -21.71
N ARG A 16 -11.99 -2.34 -22.80
CA ARG A 16 -13.11 -1.47 -23.22
C ARG A 16 -14.37 -2.26 -23.55
N THR A 17 -14.24 -3.45 -24.12
CA THR A 17 -15.38 -4.24 -24.62
C THR A 17 -15.99 -5.12 -23.53
N PHE A 18 -15.16 -5.71 -22.68
CA PHE A 18 -15.55 -6.79 -21.76
C PHE A 18 -15.32 -6.46 -20.29
N SER A 19 -14.92 -5.24 -19.95
CA SER A 19 -14.67 -4.83 -18.56
C SER A 19 -15.40 -3.54 -18.22
N ARG A 20 -15.54 -3.31 -16.91
CA ARG A 20 -16.02 -2.05 -16.34
C ARG A 20 -14.84 -1.37 -15.68
N GLU A 21 -14.78 -0.05 -15.80
CA GLU A 21 -13.84 0.73 -15.00
C GLU A 21 -14.23 0.61 -13.52
N CYS A 22 -13.25 0.20 -12.71
CA CYS A 22 -13.39 0.03 -11.27
C CYS A 22 -12.15 0.67 -10.63
N PRO A 23 -12.12 2.00 -10.53
CA PRO A 23 -11.01 2.68 -9.84
C PRO A 23 -11.01 2.26 -8.37
N VAL A 24 -9.81 2.12 -7.81
CA VAL A 24 -9.62 1.86 -6.39
C VAL A 24 -9.88 3.17 -5.65
N HIS A 25 -10.93 3.19 -4.85
CA HIS A 25 -11.31 4.38 -4.07
C HIS A 25 -10.24 4.76 -3.03
N PHE A 26 -9.78 3.77 -2.26
CA PHE A 26 -8.81 3.96 -1.19
C PHE A 26 -7.82 2.79 -1.13
N LEU A 27 -6.54 3.11 -1.00
CA LEU A 27 -5.45 2.15 -0.84
C LEU A 27 -4.67 2.47 0.43
N GLY A 28 -4.84 1.64 1.46
CA GLY A 28 -4.04 1.66 2.68
C GLY A 28 -2.83 0.74 2.55
N LEU A 29 -1.64 1.28 2.81
CA LEU A 29 -0.36 0.59 2.73
C LEU A 29 0.33 0.65 4.10
N TRP A 30 0.85 -0.48 4.54
CA TRP A 30 1.76 -0.57 5.68
C TRP A 30 3.13 -1.00 5.17
N ASP A 31 4.11 -0.13 5.38
CA ASP A 31 5.53 -0.29 5.14
C ASP A 31 5.88 -1.18 3.94
N THR A 32 5.34 -0.83 2.77
CA THR A 32 5.56 -1.59 1.53
C THR A 32 7.05 -1.74 1.26
N VAL A 33 7.53 -2.98 1.18
CA VAL A 33 8.93 -3.30 0.86
C VAL A 33 9.06 -3.86 -0.55
N LYS A 34 10.19 -3.60 -1.19
CA LYS A 34 10.54 -4.24 -2.46
C LYS A 34 11.40 -5.47 -2.21
N SER A 35 10.77 -6.62 -1.99
CA SER A 35 11.47 -7.89 -1.68
C SER A 35 11.63 -8.84 -2.88
N ILE A 36 11.10 -8.48 -4.06
CA ILE A 36 11.10 -9.37 -5.23
C ILE A 36 12.26 -9.02 -6.17
N GLY A 37 13.20 -9.98 -6.29
CA GLY A 37 14.41 -9.90 -7.11
C GLY A 37 15.67 -10.14 -6.26
N TRP A 38 16.69 -10.75 -6.86
CA TRP A 38 18.00 -10.86 -6.22
C TRP A 38 18.65 -9.47 -6.15
N ILE A 39 19.57 -9.23 -5.21
CA ILE A 39 20.32 -7.96 -5.12
C ILE A 39 20.95 -7.58 -6.48
N TYR A 40 21.27 -8.59 -7.29
CA TYR A 40 21.88 -8.45 -8.62
C TYR A 40 20.88 -8.40 -9.80
N ASP A 41 19.60 -8.72 -9.59
CA ASP A 41 18.55 -8.63 -10.61
C ASP A 41 17.19 -8.25 -9.98
N PRO A 42 17.01 -6.96 -9.63
CA PRO A 42 15.78 -6.48 -9.03
C PRO A 42 14.64 -6.49 -10.05
N VAL A 43 13.57 -7.22 -9.76
CA VAL A 43 12.38 -7.23 -10.62
C VAL A 43 11.60 -5.95 -10.38
N ASN A 44 11.43 -5.14 -11.43
CA ASN A 44 10.54 -3.98 -11.41
C ASN A 44 9.14 -4.40 -11.81
N LEU A 45 8.26 -4.54 -10.82
CA LEU A 45 6.84 -4.76 -11.08
C LEU A 45 6.15 -3.42 -11.38
N PRO A 46 5.38 -3.33 -12.48
CA PRO A 46 4.66 -2.11 -12.81
C PRO A 46 3.59 -1.81 -11.75
N TYR A 47 3.25 -0.52 -11.61
CA TYR A 47 2.20 -0.03 -10.71
C TYR A 47 2.41 -0.22 -9.21
N THR A 48 3.65 -0.51 -8.78
CA THR A 48 3.99 -0.69 -7.36
C THR A 48 4.25 0.62 -6.61
N MET A 49 4.62 1.70 -7.32
CA MET A 49 4.83 3.03 -6.73
C MET A 49 3.94 4.11 -7.36
N ASN A 50 3.26 3.79 -8.47
CA ASN A 50 2.40 4.72 -9.19
C ASN A 50 1.33 3.90 -9.89
N ASN A 51 0.09 4.00 -9.39
CA ASN A 51 -1.07 3.45 -10.07
C ASN A 51 -2.12 4.55 -10.25
N PRO A 52 -2.39 4.99 -11.49
CA PRO A 52 -3.37 6.05 -11.75
C PRO A 52 -4.81 5.61 -11.50
N SER A 53 -5.09 4.32 -11.31
CA SER A 53 -6.44 3.85 -10.98
C SER A 53 -6.82 4.07 -9.52
N VAL A 54 -5.92 4.56 -8.68
CA VAL A 54 -6.14 4.72 -7.23
C VAL A 54 -6.45 6.19 -6.93
N GLY A 55 -7.57 6.48 -6.28
CA GLY A 55 -7.94 7.85 -5.91
C GLY A 55 -7.18 8.33 -4.67
N VAL A 56 -7.25 7.56 -3.58
CA VAL A 56 -6.66 7.92 -2.28
C VAL A 56 -5.61 6.89 -1.87
N VAL A 57 -4.44 7.36 -1.45
CA VAL A 57 -3.33 6.54 -0.96
C VAL A 57 -2.94 7.00 0.44
N ARG A 58 -2.86 6.04 1.37
CA ARG A 58 -2.34 6.24 2.72
C ARG A 58 -1.25 5.23 2.98
N HIS A 59 -0.04 5.69 3.32
CA HIS A 59 1.10 4.82 3.55
C HIS A 59 1.72 5.10 4.92
N ALA A 60 1.58 4.13 5.83
CA ALA A 60 2.29 4.13 7.11
C ALA A 60 3.68 3.53 6.91
N ILE A 61 4.74 4.26 7.25
CA ILE A 61 6.13 3.88 6.98
C ILE A 61 6.91 3.73 8.29
N SER A 62 7.74 2.70 8.35
CA SER A 62 8.65 2.43 9.48
C SER A 62 9.89 3.31 9.39
N ILE A 63 10.19 4.09 10.44
CA ILE A 63 11.38 4.95 10.48
C ILE A 63 12.66 4.21 10.95
N ASP A 64 12.51 3.15 11.75
CA ASP A 64 13.65 2.47 12.37
C ASP A 64 14.05 1.17 11.65
N GLU A 65 13.38 0.80 10.56
CA GLU A 65 13.77 -0.35 9.74
C GLU A 65 15.08 -0.09 8.97
N ARG A 66 16.10 -0.91 9.22
CA ARG A 66 17.46 -0.72 8.66
C ARG A 66 17.93 -1.90 7.82
N ARG A 67 17.17 -2.99 7.73
CA ARG A 67 17.56 -4.17 6.95
C ARG A 67 17.52 -3.83 5.46
N ALA A 68 18.60 -4.13 4.74
CA ALA A 68 18.76 -3.76 3.34
C ALA A 68 17.66 -4.33 2.41
N LEU A 69 17.11 -5.50 2.76
CA LEU A 69 16.01 -6.15 2.02
C LEU A 69 14.62 -5.58 2.34
N PHE A 70 14.52 -4.66 3.30
CA PHE A 70 13.29 -4.03 3.77
C PHE A 70 13.28 -2.52 3.51
N ARG A 71 14.03 -2.05 2.50
CA ARG A 71 13.93 -0.65 2.10
C ARG A 71 12.51 -0.34 1.66
N SER A 72 11.90 0.64 2.31
CA SER A 72 10.53 1.07 2.02
C SER A 72 10.43 1.58 0.59
N ASN A 73 9.47 1.03 -0.13
CA ASN A 73 9.10 1.38 -1.48
C ASN A 73 8.01 2.46 -1.42
N LEU A 74 8.45 3.71 -1.30
CA LEU A 74 7.57 4.87 -1.18
C LEU A 74 6.64 4.99 -2.39
N TRP A 75 5.42 5.47 -2.16
CA TRP A 75 4.58 5.91 -3.25
C TRP A 75 5.23 7.12 -3.94
N GLY A 76 5.16 7.16 -5.27
CA GLY A 76 5.62 8.32 -6.04
C GLY A 76 4.80 9.57 -5.71
N ALA A 77 5.11 10.70 -6.34
CA ALA A 77 4.43 11.97 -6.07
C ALA A 77 2.91 11.97 -6.35
N GLY A 78 2.36 10.89 -6.94
CA GLY A 78 0.98 10.83 -7.41
C GLY A 78 0.76 11.65 -8.69
N THR A 79 -0.48 11.65 -9.18
CA THR A 79 -0.97 12.66 -10.14
C THR A 79 -1.78 13.72 -9.40
N ASP A 80 -2.10 14.84 -10.07
CA ASP A 80 -2.86 15.95 -9.47
C ASP A 80 -4.26 15.52 -8.97
N GLU A 81 -4.77 14.40 -9.50
CA GLU A 81 -6.06 13.82 -9.13
C GLU A 81 -5.98 12.82 -7.97
N GLN A 82 -4.79 12.49 -7.47
CA GLN A 82 -4.58 11.54 -6.37
C GLN A 82 -4.38 12.26 -5.04
N ASP A 83 -5.07 11.80 -3.99
CA ASP A 83 -4.79 12.21 -2.61
C ASP A 83 -3.80 11.23 -1.99
N VAL A 84 -2.51 11.58 -1.99
CA VAL A 84 -1.43 10.74 -1.45
C VAL A 84 -0.91 11.34 -0.15
N LEU A 85 -0.94 10.54 0.93
CA LEU A 85 -0.31 10.89 2.20
C LEU A 85 0.55 9.73 2.73
N GLN A 86 1.79 10.06 3.05
CA GLN A 86 2.80 9.14 3.60
C GLN A 86 3.22 9.64 4.98
N VAL A 87 3.07 8.81 6.01
CA VAL A 87 3.34 9.16 7.41
C VAL A 87 4.33 8.17 8.02
N TRP A 88 5.33 8.71 8.70
CA TRP A 88 6.38 7.93 9.35
C TRP A 88 6.00 7.64 10.80
N PHE A 89 6.11 6.37 11.19
CA PHE A 89 5.84 5.86 12.53
C PHE A 89 7.12 5.27 13.13
N ALA A 90 7.21 5.34 14.46
CA ALA A 90 8.32 4.75 15.22
C ALA A 90 8.30 3.22 15.18
N GLY A 91 9.47 2.61 15.26
CA GLY A 91 9.64 1.16 15.25
C GLY A 91 10.08 0.60 13.89
N VAL A 92 10.28 -0.72 13.83
CA VAL A 92 10.67 -1.48 12.64
C VAL A 92 9.47 -1.99 11.83
N HIS A 93 9.68 -2.73 10.75
CA HIS A 93 8.62 -3.17 9.83
C HIS A 93 7.36 -3.74 10.53
N SER A 94 7.54 -4.63 11.50
CA SER A 94 6.44 -5.26 12.25
C SER A 94 5.85 -4.37 13.35
N ASP A 95 6.55 -3.31 13.77
CA ASP A 95 5.99 -2.29 14.69
C ASP A 95 5.02 -1.35 13.97
N VAL A 96 5.03 -1.32 12.62
CA VAL A 96 4.07 -0.55 11.81
C VAL A 96 3.06 -1.47 11.14
N GLY A 97 3.52 -2.53 10.47
CA GLY A 97 2.67 -3.48 9.75
C GLY A 97 2.00 -4.55 10.63
N GLY A 98 2.42 -4.67 11.89
CA GLY A 98 1.96 -5.73 12.79
C GLY A 98 2.69 -7.06 12.60
N GLY A 99 2.25 -8.07 13.37
CA GLY A 99 2.79 -9.43 13.34
C GLY A 99 3.45 -9.88 14.64
N TYR A 100 3.65 -8.98 15.60
CA TYR A 100 4.06 -9.35 16.95
C TYR A 100 2.89 -9.93 17.77
N PRO A 101 3.17 -10.64 18.88
CA PRO A 101 2.16 -10.99 19.87
C PRO A 101 1.47 -9.76 20.46
N GLU A 102 0.26 -9.95 21.01
CA GLU A 102 -0.60 -8.87 21.50
C GLU A 102 0.05 -8.01 22.60
N ASN A 103 0.86 -8.61 23.48
CA ASN A 103 1.60 -7.94 24.54
C ASN A 103 2.75 -7.05 24.03
N GLU A 104 3.14 -7.19 22.76
CA GLU A 104 4.24 -6.46 22.11
C GLU A 104 3.75 -5.59 20.94
N SER A 105 2.49 -5.71 20.53
CA SER A 105 1.92 -5.04 19.35
C SER A 105 1.48 -3.59 19.59
N GLY A 106 1.96 -2.94 20.64
CA GLY A 106 1.53 -1.60 21.03
C GLY A 106 1.75 -0.54 19.94
N LEU A 107 2.91 -0.56 19.29
CA LEU A 107 3.26 0.40 18.23
C LEU A 107 2.40 0.20 16.96
N ALA A 108 2.17 -1.06 16.56
CA ALA A 108 1.41 -1.37 15.34
C ALA A 108 -0.05 -0.89 15.45
N LYS A 109 -0.61 -0.88 16.67
CA LYS A 109 -1.97 -0.36 16.92
C LYS A 109 -2.10 1.13 16.65
N ILE A 110 -1.02 1.91 16.84
CA ILE A 110 -1.02 3.35 16.56
C ILE A 110 -1.11 3.57 15.04
N ALA A 111 -0.30 2.85 14.25
CA ALA A 111 -0.36 2.90 12.79
C ALA A 111 -1.70 2.38 12.25
N MET A 112 -2.23 1.31 12.84
CA MET A 112 -3.56 0.78 12.51
C MET A 112 -4.67 1.79 12.79
N GLN A 113 -4.65 2.42 13.97
CA GLN A 113 -5.62 3.46 14.34
C GLN A 113 -5.61 4.61 13.33
N TRP A 114 -4.43 5.13 13.02
CA TRP A 114 -4.29 6.20 12.02
C TRP A 114 -4.88 5.79 10.66
N MET A 115 -4.58 4.58 10.18
CA MET A 115 -5.11 4.12 8.90
C MET A 115 -6.65 4.00 8.91
N VAL A 116 -7.22 3.50 10.01
CA VAL A 116 -8.68 3.41 10.18
C VAL A 116 -9.31 4.80 10.15
N GLU A 117 -8.76 5.75 10.88
CA GLU A 117 -9.23 7.14 10.89
C GLU A 117 -9.14 7.77 9.49
N GLU A 118 -8.05 7.56 8.75
CA GLU A 118 -7.92 8.04 7.38
C GLU A 118 -8.94 7.37 6.45
N ALA A 119 -9.11 6.05 6.52
CA ALA A 119 -10.09 5.33 5.71
C ALA A 119 -11.52 5.87 5.94
N GLN A 120 -11.88 6.14 7.20
CA GLN A 120 -13.19 6.70 7.55
C GLN A 120 -13.39 8.12 6.99
N LYS A 121 -12.35 8.96 6.95
CA LYS A 121 -12.43 10.30 6.32
C LYS A 121 -12.85 10.23 4.84
N PHE A 122 -12.53 9.14 4.16
CA PHE A 122 -12.93 8.88 2.77
C PHE A 122 -14.15 7.98 2.64
N GLY A 123 -14.93 7.80 3.72
CA GLY A 123 -16.22 7.11 3.69
C GLY A 123 -16.14 5.59 3.67
N LEU A 124 -14.99 4.99 4.00
CA LEU A 124 -14.92 3.54 4.19
C LEU A 124 -15.68 3.15 5.47
N LEU A 125 -16.49 2.11 5.36
CA LEU A 125 -17.21 1.53 6.48
C LEU A 125 -16.26 0.65 7.30
N VAL A 126 -16.18 0.91 8.60
CA VAL A 126 -15.35 0.15 9.54
C VAL A 126 -16.24 -0.49 10.59
N ASP A 127 -16.06 -1.78 10.81
CA ASP A 127 -16.67 -2.51 11.92
C ASP A 127 -15.93 -2.15 13.21
N LEU A 128 -16.51 -1.20 13.96
CA LEU A 128 -15.90 -0.67 15.18
C LEU A 128 -15.79 -1.70 16.31
N GLU A 129 -16.65 -2.72 16.32
CA GLU A 129 -16.61 -3.75 17.37
C GLU A 129 -15.44 -4.71 17.15
N LYS A 130 -15.19 -5.10 15.89
CA LYS A 130 -13.98 -5.86 15.55
C LYS A 130 -12.71 -5.05 15.78
N TYR A 131 -12.72 -3.77 15.41
CA TYR A 131 -11.59 -2.87 15.61
C TYR A 131 -11.20 -2.75 17.09
N LYS A 132 -12.16 -2.51 17.99
CA LYS A 132 -11.90 -2.35 19.44
C LYS A 132 -11.45 -3.63 20.12
N THR A 133 -11.89 -4.79 19.65
CA THR A 133 -11.60 -6.08 20.29
C THR A 133 -10.29 -6.71 19.83
N GLY A 134 -9.59 -6.11 18.85
CA GLY A 134 -8.33 -6.62 18.32
C GLY A 134 -8.45 -7.99 17.63
N ARG A 135 -9.67 -8.45 17.36
CA ARG A 135 -9.96 -9.71 16.66
C ARG A 135 -10.22 -9.41 15.19
N THR A 136 -9.15 -9.38 14.41
CA THR A 136 -9.21 -9.56 12.96
C THR A 136 -9.19 -11.04 12.61
#